data_AF-A0A6C1RSH1-F1
#
_entry.id   AF-A0A6C1RSH1-F1
#
_cell.length_a   1.000
_cell.length_b   1.000
_cell.length_c   1.000
_cell.angle_alpha   90.00
_cell.angle_beta   90.00
_cell.angle_gamma   90.00
#
_symmetry.space_group_name_H-M   'P 1'
#
loop_
_entity.id
_entity.type
_entity.pdbx_description
1 polymer ?
#
loop_
_entity_poly.entity_id
_entity_poly.type
_entity_poly.pdbx_seq_one_letter_code
_entity_poly.pdbx_strand_id
1 'polypeptide(L)'
;MKWNNGNDKQQPSASATGVASRGLRTLGFGFGRDDESREEIERIDFKMVTFSLAGKDYGIDIMKVKEIAKFERFTFVPNARPFVAGVYNLRGEIISIIDLRVMFNLPAEQHSDGTPQDGLILRLEDNLIGVIVDRIDRVVGISSESIQPPHPIFADINIGYISGVVEHEDRLYITLDVDRIFTKESEKARAVDQSRSVMETPPGEPIEEPARVTAPDEQQEFSFISEGLATFDKLYASAINQQWLQQRFEQWRQERSEVQKPIQFADEHDAAAFVRPFFSANSEQLWDRSYSEAVRAVLPHAETMVVNAWNPGCAKGHESYSLAAILSAYYSGKRVKIWAGDNDLLSISTAPNLILAEETVPAHMQEFTVGTANGVTFSAGIKEMILFEYHDIRHESGVPHAHIVVCRDLLSLLEPEVQQQVLTKFYETLVNGGVLIVGDNEQLDDDTRWQPLSDQVQAYCKV
;
A
#
# COMPACT_ATOMS: atom_id res chain seq x y z
N MET A 1 -54.27 54.59 22.16
CA MET A 1 -55.06 53.82 21.17
C MET A 1 -55.07 52.38 21.67
N LYS A 2 -56.11 51.81 22.34
CA LYS A 2 -57.46 51.39 21.85
C LYS A 2 -57.33 50.57 20.55
N TRP A 3 -57.67 49.27 20.42
CA TRP A 3 -58.66 48.31 21.01
C TRP A 3 -58.11 46.85 20.92
N ASN A 4 -58.35 45.92 21.87
CA ASN A 4 -59.50 44.97 22.07
C ASN A 4 -59.78 44.04 20.87
N ASN A 5 -60.05 42.73 20.93
CA ASN A 5 -60.65 41.76 21.88
C ASN A 5 -60.28 40.34 21.36
N GLY A 6 -60.42 39.18 22.03
CA GLY A 6 -61.05 38.73 23.28
C GLY A 6 -60.71 37.24 23.46
N ASN A 7 -60.51 36.76 24.70
CA ASN A 7 -61.45 35.97 25.54
C ASN A 7 -61.85 34.60 24.93
N ASP A 8 -61.90 33.48 25.65
CA ASP A 8 -62.22 33.30 27.07
C ASP A 8 -61.86 31.86 27.53
N LYS A 9 -61.44 31.72 28.81
CA LYS A 9 -61.89 30.74 29.85
C LYS A 9 -62.07 29.24 29.47
N GLN A 10 -61.70 28.24 30.30
CA GLN A 10 -62.03 28.07 31.71
C GLN A 10 -61.34 26.77 32.23
N GLN A 11 -60.66 26.82 33.38
CA GLN A 11 -60.60 25.68 34.32
C GLN A 11 -61.84 25.76 35.23
N PRO A 12 -62.25 24.67 35.94
CA PRO A 12 -61.80 24.51 37.34
C PRO A 12 -61.82 23.07 37.93
N SER A 13 -60.92 22.84 38.93
CA SER A 13 -61.15 22.17 40.25
C SER A 13 -61.64 20.69 40.30
N ALA A 14 -61.50 19.84 41.33
CA ALA A 14 -61.09 19.88 42.73
C ALA A 14 -60.84 18.43 43.23
N SER A 15 -59.86 18.18 44.11
CA SER A 15 -59.96 17.69 45.52
C SER A 15 -60.53 16.29 45.84
N ALA A 16 -59.77 15.52 46.66
CA ALA A 16 -60.16 14.76 47.88
C ALA A 16 -59.29 13.48 48.04
N THR A 17 -58.37 13.34 49.00
CA THR A 17 -58.48 12.97 50.45
C THR A 17 -59.20 11.64 50.78
N GLY A 18 -58.52 10.75 51.51
CA GLY A 18 -59.09 9.60 52.25
C GLY A 18 -58.09 8.43 52.37
N VAL A 19 -57.21 8.38 53.38
CA VAL A 19 -57.36 7.75 54.73
C VAL A 19 -57.53 6.23 54.73
N ALA A 20 -56.64 5.61 55.52
CA ALA A 20 -56.40 4.19 55.72
C ALA A 20 -57.54 3.37 56.34
N SER A 21 -57.54 2.05 56.08
CA SER A 21 -58.10 1.04 56.99
C SER A 21 -57.50 -0.37 56.82
N ARG A 22 -56.93 -0.86 57.93
CA ARG A 22 -56.75 -2.25 58.43
C ARG A 22 -57.24 -3.45 57.59
N GLY A 23 -56.43 -4.52 57.57
CA GLY A 23 -56.93 -5.90 57.40
C GLY A 23 -55.84 -6.99 57.37
N LEU A 24 -56.02 -8.04 58.18
CA LEU A 24 -55.13 -9.16 58.52
C LEU A 24 -54.64 -10.10 57.37
N ARG A 25 -53.40 -10.57 57.54
CA ARG A 25 -52.84 -11.95 57.37
C ARG A 25 -53.47 -12.90 56.34
N THR A 26 -52.65 -13.42 55.42
CA THR A 26 -52.56 -14.88 55.14
C THR A 26 -51.20 -15.21 54.46
N LEU A 27 -50.55 -16.30 54.89
CA LEU A 27 -49.40 -16.90 54.20
C LEU A 27 -49.85 -17.53 52.86
N GLY A 28 -49.02 -17.38 51.82
CA GLY A 28 -49.13 -18.12 50.57
C GLY A 28 -47.79 -18.17 49.86
N PHE A 29 -47.14 -19.34 49.87
CA PHE A 29 -46.03 -19.70 49.00
C PHE A 29 -46.48 -19.69 47.53
N GLY A 30 -45.67 -19.14 46.63
CA GLY A 30 -45.92 -19.25 45.18
C GLY A 30 -44.93 -18.44 44.35
N PHE A 31 -44.00 -19.15 43.71
CA PHE A 31 -43.04 -18.71 42.71
C PHE A 31 -43.48 -17.52 41.84
N GLY A 32 -42.77 -16.40 41.96
CA GLY A 32 -42.70 -15.36 40.94
C GLY A 32 -41.24 -15.26 40.50
N ARG A 33 -40.98 -15.52 39.22
CA ARG A 33 -39.74 -15.13 38.55
C ARG A 33 -39.59 -13.62 38.74
N ASP A 34 -38.47 -13.20 39.32
CA ASP A 34 -38.03 -11.82 39.23
C ASP A 34 -37.79 -11.50 37.75
N ASP A 35 -38.75 -10.77 37.18
CA ASP A 35 -38.60 -10.02 35.94
C ASP A 35 -37.74 -8.79 36.25
N GLU A 36 -36.44 -9.03 36.50
CA GLU A 36 -35.43 -7.98 36.40
C GLU A 36 -34.99 -7.93 34.94
N SER A 37 -35.77 -7.22 34.13
CA SER A 37 -35.27 -6.60 32.90
C SER A 37 -34.16 -5.62 33.31
N ARG A 38 -32.94 -6.16 33.46
CA ARG A 38 -31.72 -5.37 33.41
C ARG A 38 -31.70 -4.77 32.01
N GLU A 39 -32.01 -3.49 31.90
CA GLU A 39 -31.54 -2.68 30.78
C GLU A 39 -30.01 -2.78 30.80
N GLU A 40 -29.51 -3.73 30.01
CA GLU A 40 -28.10 -3.87 29.74
C GLU A 40 -27.70 -2.57 29.05
N ILE A 41 -27.01 -1.69 29.78
CA ILE A 41 -26.50 -0.44 29.22
C ILE A 41 -25.55 -0.88 28.10
N GLU A 42 -26.02 -0.81 26.85
CA GLU A 42 -25.20 -1.10 25.68
C GLU A 42 -23.97 -0.20 25.75
N ARG A 43 -22.81 -0.82 25.95
CA ARG A 43 -21.55 -0.11 26.07
C ARG A 43 -21.16 0.36 24.66
N ILE A 44 -21.45 1.63 24.37
CA ILE A 44 -20.98 2.28 23.13
C ILE A 44 -19.48 2.57 23.28
N ASP A 45 -18.64 1.70 22.73
CA ASP A 45 -17.17 1.85 22.74
C ASP A 45 -16.56 1.99 21.35
N PHE A 46 -17.36 1.89 20.28
CA PHE A 46 -16.95 2.14 18.91
C PHE A 46 -17.85 3.18 18.23
N LYS A 47 -17.25 4.07 17.44
CA LYS A 47 -17.97 5.12 16.70
C LYS A 47 -17.49 5.12 15.26
N MET A 48 -18.42 5.22 14.32
CA MET A 48 -18.12 5.25 12.90
C MET A 48 -18.82 6.40 12.20
N VAL A 49 -18.15 6.97 11.20
CA VAL A 49 -18.79 7.86 10.22
C VAL A 49 -19.41 6.98 9.15
N THR A 50 -20.72 7.11 8.96
CA THR A 50 -21.47 6.30 7.99
C THR A 50 -21.74 7.06 6.71
N PHE A 51 -21.70 6.34 5.59
CA PHE A 51 -21.93 6.87 4.25
C PHE A 51 -22.46 5.77 3.33
N SER A 52 -23.02 6.16 2.20
CA SER A 52 -23.51 5.21 1.20
C SER A 52 -22.59 5.09 -0.02
N LEU A 53 -22.48 3.89 -0.58
CA LEU A 53 -21.93 3.63 -1.91
C LEU A 53 -22.87 2.68 -2.67
N ALA A 54 -23.28 3.07 -3.88
CA ALA A 54 -24.17 2.29 -4.74
C ALA A 54 -25.43 1.76 -4.02
N GLY A 55 -25.98 2.55 -3.08
CA GLY A 55 -27.18 2.22 -2.33
C GLY A 55 -26.98 1.32 -1.10
N LYS A 56 -25.75 0.95 -0.76
CA LYS A 56 -25.40 0.21 0.47
C LYS A 56 -24.77 1.13 1.51
N ASP A 57 -24.97 0.83 2.78
CA ASP A 57 -24.45 1.60 3.91
C ASP A 57 -23.09 1.05 4.38
N TYR A 58 -22.12 1.94 4.50
CA TYR A 58 -20.76 1.68 4.91
C TYR A 58 -20.40 2.51 6.15
N GLY A 59 -19.40 2.05 6.89
CA GLY A 59 -18.86 2.75 8.05
C GLY A 59 -17.33 2.75 8.05
N ILE A 60 -16.74 3.87 8.48
CA ILE A 60 -15.31 3.95 8.80
C ILE A 60 -15.19 4.40 10.25
N ASP A 61 -14.27 3.78 11.01
CA ASP A 61 -13.93 4.20 12.36
C ASP A 61 -13.66 5.71 12.40
N ILE A 62 -14.36 6.42 13.29
CA ILE A 62 -14.22 7.87 13.45
C ILE A 62 -12.78 8.27 13.77
N MET A 63 -12.01 7.40 14.42
CA MET A 63 -10.61 7.65 14.74
C MET A 63 -9.72 7.76 13.49
N LYS A 64 -10.16 7.17 12.37
CA LYS A 64 -9.51 7.27 11.07
C LYS A 64 -9.98 8.47 10.25
N VAL A 65 -11.03 9.18 10.65
CA VAL A 65 -11.57 10.34 9.92
C VAL A 65 -11.02 11.63 10.51
N LYS A 66 -10.27 12.40 9.71
CA LYS A 66 -9.79 13.73 10.09
C LYS A 66 -10.90 14.78 9.98
N GLU A 67 -11.60 14.82 8.85
CA GLU A 67 -12.73 15.73 8.64
C GLU A 67 -13.64 15.26 7.49
N ILE A 68 -14.89 15.72 7.49
CA ILE A 68 -15.83 15.57 6.38
C ILE A 68 -15.59 16.74 5.42
N ALA A 69 -15.42 16.45 4.13
CA ALA A 69 -15.12 17.41 3.09
C ALA A 69 -16.18 17.40 1.98
N LYS A 70 -16.26 18.51 1.24
CA LYS A 70 -16.94 18.58 -0.06
C LYS A 70 -15.93 18.97 -1.11
N PHE A 71 -15.74 18.10 -2.09
CA PHE A 71 -14.79 18.32 -3.17
C PHE A 71 -15.49 19.01 -4.34
N GLU A 72 -15.22 20.30 -4.53
CA GLU A 72 -15.78 21.08 -5.65
C GLU A 72 -14.88 21.02 -6.90
N ARG A 73 -13.56 21.09 -6.70
CA ARG A 73 -12.54 21.02 -7.74
C ARG A 73 -11.28 20.36 -7.17
N PHE A 74 -10.83 19.29 -7.81
CA PHE A 74 -9.52 18.70 -7.60
C PHE A 74 -8.76 18.69 -8.93
N THR A 75 -7.43 18.72 -8.87
CA THR A 75 -6.59 18.72 -10.06
C THR A 75 -6.45 17.29 -10.57
N PHE A 76 -6.91 17.04 -11.79
CA PHE A 76 -6.78 15.74 -12.43
C PHE A 76 -5.30 15.35 -12.60
N VAL A 77 -4.98 14.09 -12.32
CA VAL A 77 -3.64 13.52 -12.48
C VAL A 77 -3.66 12.61 -13.71
N PRO A 78 -2.97 12.97 -14.81
CA PRO A 78 -2.87 12.12 -15.99
C PRO A 78 -2.25 10.76 -15.65
N ASN A 79 -2.71 9.69 -16.32
CA ASN A 79 -2.20 8.31 -16.20
C ASN A 79 -2.32 7.66 -14.81
N ALA A 80 -3.07 8.26 -13.88
CA ALA A 80 -3.39 7.63 -12.60
C ALA A 80 -4.37 6.45 -12.78
N ARG A 81 -4.44 5.53 -11.81
CA ARG A 81 -5.42 4.44 -11.83
C ARG A 81 -6.84 5.02 -11.90
N PRO A 82 -7.81 4.33 -12.55
CA PRO A 82 -9.15 4.87 -12.75
C PRO A 82 -9.87 5.35 -11.48
N PHE A 83 -9.56 4.77 -10.32
CA PHE A 83 -10.14 5.19 -9.04
C PHE A 83 -9.51 6.44 -8.43
N VAL A 84 -8.39 6.93 -8.96
CA VAL A 84 -7.75 8.16 -8.49
C VAL A 84 -8.39 9.31 -9.26
N ALA A 85 -9.27 10.04 -8.59
CA ALA A 85 -9.95 11.17 -9.20
C ALA A 85 -8.98 12.35 -9.43
N GLY A 86 -7.99 12.53 -8.55
CA GLY A 86 -6.94 13.54 -8.69
C GLY A 86 -6.27 13.91 -7.38
N VAL A 87 -5.81 15.15 -7.26
CA VAL A 87 -5.21 15.71 -6.05
C VAL A 87 -5.93 16.97 -5.57
N TYR A 88 -5.98 17.16 -4.26
CA TYR A 88 -6.67 18.27 -3.60
C TYR A 88 -5.73 19.00 -2.65
N ASN A 89 -5.77 20.33 -2.64
CA ASN A 89 -4.97 21.14 -1.73
C ASN A 89 -5.76 21.38 -0.44
N LEU A 90 -5.46 20.60 0.59
CA LEU A 90 -6.01 20.75 1.93
C LEU A 90 -5.11 21.65 2.77
N ARG A 91 -5.43 22.96 2.82
CA ARG A 91 -4.74 23.96 3.66
C ARG A 91 -3.22 24.02 3.46
N GLY A 92 -2.74 23.84 2.24
CA GLY A 92 -1.32 23.84 1.87
C GLY A 92 -0.71 22.45 1.72
N GLU A 93 -1.42 21.40 2.15
CA GLU A 93 -1.02 20.00 2.00
C GLU A 93 -1.73 19.39 0.78
N ILE A 94 -0.97 18.81 -0.16
CA ILE A 94 -1.55 18.15 -1.32
C ILE A 94 -1.89 16.71 -0.94
N ILE A 95 -3.16 16.34 -1.04
CA ILE A 95 -3.66 15.00 -0.72
C ILE A 95 -4.27 14.35 -1.95
N SER A 96 -4.15 13.03 -2.06
CA SER A 96 -4.78 12.24 -3.13
C SER A 96 -6.28 12.11 -2.89
N ILE A 97 -7.07 12.15 -3.95
CA ILE A 97 -8.52 11.94 -3.93
C ILE A 97 -8.86 10.64 -4.66
N ILE A 98 -9.50 9.71 -3.95
CA ILE A 98 -9.90 8.40 -4.46
C ILE A 98 -11.42 8.28 -4.53
N ASP A 99 -11.95 7.83 -5.65
CA ASP A 99 -13.35 7.43 -5.81
C ASP A 99 -13.56 5.99 -5.32
N LEU A 100 -14.30 5.82 -4.21
CA LEU A 100 -14.52 4.49 -3.64
C LEU A 100 -15.42 3.59 -4.50
N ARG A 101 -16.34 4.15 -5.32
CA ARG A 101 -17.15 3.31 -6.21
C ARG A 101 -16.28 2.71 -7.29
N VAL A 102 -15.41 3.51 -7.89
CA VAL A 102 -14.46 3.02 -8.90
C VAL A 102 -13.43 2.09 -8.26
N MET A 103 -12.94 2.39 -7.05
CA MET A 103 -11.98 1.55 -6.34
C MET A 103 -12.56 0.17 -6.02
N PHE A 104 -13.82 0.12 -5.59
CA PHE A 104 -14.51 -1.13 -5.27
C PHE A 104 -15.20 -1.78 -6.48
N ASN A 105 -14.95 -1.26 -7.69
CA ASN A 105 -15.52 -1.76 -8.93
C ASN A 105 -17.06 -1.83 -8.91
N LEU A 106 -17.68 -0.90 -8.17
CA LEU A 106 -19.11 -0.68 -8.15
C LEU A 106 -19.49 0.18 -9.37
N PRO A 107 -20.75 0.10 -9.85
CA PRO A 107 -21.23 1.04 -10.86
C PRO A 107 -20.93 2.46 -10.35
N ALA A 108 -20.30 3.32 -11.15
CA ALA A 108 -20.06 4.72 -10.81
C ALA A 108 -20.69 5.58 -11.92
N GLU A 109 -21.42 6.63 -11.54
CA GLU A 109 -21.92 7.58 -12.51
C GLU A 109 -20.80 8.52 -12.93
N GLN A 110 -20.74 8.90 -14.20
CA GLN A 110 -19.81 9.94 -14.63
C GLN A 110 -20.21 11.27 -13.98
N HIS A 111 -19.46 11.68 -12.96
CA HIS A 111 -19.68 12.97 -12.31
C HIS A 111 -19.38 14.10 -13.30
N SER A 112 -20.32 15.03 -13.45
CA SER A 112 -20.15 16.21 -14.31
C SER A 112 -19.18 17.21 -13.67
N ASP A 113 -18.33 17.83 -14.48
CA ASP A 113 -17.43 18.89 -14.01
C ASP A 113 -18.17 19.97 -13.21
N GLY A 114 -17.80 20.13 -11.94
CA GLY A 114 -18.28 21.22 -11.07
C GLY A 114 -19.44 20.87 -10.12
N THR A 115 -19.95 19.64 -10.10
CA THR A 115 -20.86 19.21 -9.01
C THR A 115 -20.06 18.89 -7.74
N PRO A 116 -20.35 19.53 -6.59
CA PRO A 116 -19.69 19.20 -5.33
C PRO A 116 -19.93 17.74 -4.96
N GLN A 117 -18.85 17.01 -4.67
CA GLN A 117 -18.91 15.60 -4.29
C GLN A 117 -18.66 15.47 -2.78
N ASP A 118 -19.46 14.65 -2.11
CA ASP A 118 -19.28 14.39 -0.69
C ASP A 118 -18.06 13.48 -0.48
N GLY A 119 -17.27 13.74 0.57
CA GLY A 119 -16.08 12.96 0.83
C GLY A 119 -15.55 13.05 2.25
N LEU A 120 -14.62 12.16 2.55
CA LEU A 120 -13.96 12.06 3.86
C LEU A 120 -12.47 12.27 3.69
N ILE A 121 -11.87 13.04 4.58
CA ILE A 121 -10.41 13.09 4.73
C ILE A 121 -10.05 12.06 5.78
N LEU A 122 -9.37 11.00 5.36
CA LEU A 122 -8.92 9.90 6.21
C LEU A 122 -7.46 10.13 6.63
N ARG A 123 -7.13 9.66 7.83
CA ARG A 123 -5.78 9.63 8.37
C ARG A 123 -5.24 8.21 8.30
N LEU A 124 -4.12 8.05 7.60
CA LEU A 124 -3.37 6.83 7.45
C LEU A 124 -1.97 7.09 8.01
N GLU A 125 -1.58 6.49 9.13
CA GLU A 125 -0.25 6.64 9.76
C GLU A 125 0.33 8.08 9.66
N ASP A 126 1.18 8.34 8.66
CA ASP A 126 1.86 9.62 8.43
C ASP A 126 1.23 10.55 7.36
N ASN A 127 0.17 10.12 6.68
CA ASN A 127 -0.42 10.80 5.52
C ASN A 127 -1.94 10.99 5.63
N LEU A 128 -2.45 11.87 4.76
CA LEU A 128 -3.88 12.11 4.59
C LEU A 128 -4.34 11.74 3.19
N ILE A 129 -5.53 11.17 3.10
CA ILE A 129 -6.15 10.82 1.83
C ILE A 129 -7.61 11.28 1.82
N GLY A 130 -8.06 11.81 0.70
CA GLY A 130 -9.47 12.11 0.47
C GLY A 130 -10.13 10.93 -0.23
N VAL A 131 -11.32 10.56 0.24
CA VAL A 131 -12.17 9.56 -0.42
C VAL A 131 -13.51 10.17 -0.79
N ILE A 132 -13.98 9.90 -2.01
CA ILE A 132 -15.28 10.32 -2.53
C ILE A 132 -16.30 9.21 -2.24
N VAL A 133 -17.48 9.61 -1.78
CA VAL A 133 -18.61 8.74 -1.44
C VAL A 133 -19.91 9.32 -2.02
N ASP A 134 -20.97 8.52 -2.13
CA ASP A 134 -22.24 9.04 -2.70
C ASP A 134 -22.91 10.05 -1.76
N ARG A 135 -22.96 9.72 -0.46
CA ARG A 135 -23.59 10.56 0.56
C ARG A 135 -23.09 10.19 1.94
N ILE A 136 -22.74 11.18 2.74
CA ILE A 136 -22.43 11.02 4.16
C ILE A 136 -23.73 11.14 4.96
N ASP A 137 -24.01 10.19 5.86
CA ASP A 137 -25.26 10.15 6.65
C ASP A 137 -25.04 10.77 8.03
N ARG A 138 -24.46 10.03 8.97
CA ARG A 138 -24.29 10.47 10.35
C ARG A 138 -23.12 9.76 11.04
N VAL A 139 -22.86 10.12 12.29
CA VAL A 139 -21.99 9.33 13.17
C VAL A 139 -22.85 8.36 13.95
N VAL A 140 -22.51 7.08 13.89
CA VAL A 140 -23.20 6.00 14.61
C VAL A 140 -22.27 5.45 15.69
N GLY A 141 -22.80 5.28 16.90
CA GLY A 141 -22.10 4.65 18.02
C GLY A 141 -22.66 3.26 18.28
N ILE A 142 -21.79 2.26 18.32
CA ILE A 142 -22.14 0.85 18.54
C ILE A 142 -21.23 0.24 19.60
N SER A 143 -21.60 -0.94 20.09
CA SER A 143 -20.67 -1.81 20.80
C SER A 143 -19.74 -2.50 19.79
N SER A 144 -18.44 -2.43 20.00
CA SER A 144 -17.44 -3.15 19.19
C SER A 144 -17.70 -4.67 19.17
N GLU A 145 -18.30 -5.22 20.22
CA GLU A 145 -18.68 -6.63 20.32
C GLU A 145 -19.83 -7.03 19.37
N SER A 146 -20.62 -6.04 18.91
CA SER A 146 -21.71 -6.27 17.94
C SER A 146 -21.22 -6.40 16.49
N ILE A 147 -19.94 -6.08 16.24
CA ILE A 147 -19.34 -6.21 14.91
C ILE A 147 -19.06 -7.69 14.64
N GLN A 148 -19.80 -8.24 13.68
CA GLN A 148 -19.63 -9.60 13.22
C GLN A 148 -18.54 -9.68 12.15
N PRO A 149 -17.82 -10.81 12.04
CA PRO A 149 -16.85 -11.00 10.97
C PRO A 149 -17.53 -10.90 9.58
N PRO A 150 -16.80 -10.46 8.55
CA PRO A 150 -17.37 -10.32 7.21
C PRO A 150 -17.83 -11.68 6.67
N HIS A 151 -19.08 -11.75 6.19
CA HIS A 151 -19.62 -12.94 5.55
C HIS A 151 -19.37 -12.90 4.03
N PRO A 152 -19.10 -14.04 3.34
CA PRO A 152 -18.89 -14.08 1.89
C PRO A 152 -20.04 -13.52 1.02
N ILE A 153 -21.21 -13.23 1.61
CA ILE A 153 -22.35 -12.63 0.90
C ILE A 153 -22.10 -11.16 0.53
N PHE A 154 -21.07 -10.53 1.11
CA PHE A 154 -20.66 -9.16 0.82
C PHE A 154 -19.67 -9.05 -0.37
N ALA A 155 -19.63 -10.08 -1.23
CA ALA A 155 -18.70 -10.27 -2.36
C ALA A 155 -18.69 -9.18 -3.46
N ASP A 156 -19.60 -8.21 -3.42
CA ASP A 156 -19.58 -7.08 -4.37
C ASP A 156 -18.37 -6.16 -4.17
N ILE A 157 -17.71 -6.25 -3.01
CA ILE A 157 -16.43 -5.62 -2.73
C ILE A 157 -15.46 -6.67 -2.16
N ASN A 158 -14.16 -6.42 -2.28
CA ASN A 158 -13.15 -7.34 -1.76
C ASN A 158 -13.28 -7.46 -0.23
N ILE A 159 -13.45 -8.69 0.27
CA ILE A 159 -13.58 -9.00 1.70
C ILE A 159 -12.36 -8.50 2.49
N GLY A 160 -11.18 -8.44 1.87
CA GLY A 160 -9.96 -7.89 2.49
C GLY A 160 -10.07 -6.42 2.91
N TYR A 161 -11.05 -5.68 2.39
CA TYR A 161 -11.31 -4.27 2.74
C TYR A 161 -12.31 -4.12 3.89
N ILE A 162 -12.94 -5.21 4.32
CA ILE A 162 -14.00 -5.20 5.33
C ILE A 162 -13.41 -5.63 6.67
N SER A 163 -13.55 -4.78 7.70
CA SER A 163 -13.20 -5.14 9.07
C SER A 163 -14.33 -5.94 9.74
N GLY A 164 -15.57 -5.71 9.36
CA GLY A 164 -16.72 -6.48 9.81
C GLY A 164 -18.05 -5.92 9.31
N VAL A 165 -19.15 -6.48 9.81
CA VAL A 165 -20.50 -6.03 9.52
C VAL A 165 -21.28 -5.90 10.82
N VAL A 166 -22.08 -4.84 10.93
CA VAL A 166 -22.87 -4.55 12.12
C VAL A 166 -24.28 -4.15 11.73
N GLU A 167 -25.25 -4.67 12.46
CA GLU A 167 -26.64 -4.23 12.38
C GLU A 167 -26.91 -3.25 13.52
N HIS A 168 -27.43 -2.07 13.19
CA HIS A 168 -27.79 -1.05 14.17
C HIS A 168 -29.03 -0.29 13.68
N GLU A 169 -30.06 -0.20 14.53
CA GLU A 169 -31.36 0.40 14.18
C GLU A 169 -31.99 -0.18 12.90
N ASP A 170 -32.02 -1.52 12.77
CA ASP A 170 -32.54 -2.26 11.60
C ASP A 170 -31.83 -1.90 10.27
N ARG A 171 -30.63 -1.30 10.34
CA ARG A 171 -29.76 -1.00 9.20
C ARG A 171 -28.47 -1.78 9.30
N LEU A 172 -28.06 -2.36 8.18
CA LEU A 172 -26.82 -3.11 8.06
C LEU A 172 -25.71 -2.21 7.54
N TYR A 173 -24.62 -2.08 8.30
CA TYR A 173 -23.44 -1.32 7.93
C TYR A 173 -22.26 -2.25 7.66
N ILE A 174 -21.59 -2.04 6.53
CA ILE A 174 -20.33 -2.69 6.21
C ILE A 174 -19.19 -1.81 6.73
N THR A 175 -18.47 -2.28 7.75
CA THR A 175 -17.36 -1.53 8.34
C THR A 175 -16.09 -1.79 7.51
N LEU A 176 -15.45 -0.70 7.07
CA LEU A 176 -14.25 -0.75 6.24
C LEU A 176 -12.98 -0.68 7.10
N ASP A 177 -11.95 -1.39 6.66
CA ASP A 177 -10.60 -1.28 7.20
C ASP A 177 -9.76 -0.37 6.30
N VAL A 178 -9.65 0.90 6.71
CA VAL A 178 -8.95 1.94 5.95
C VAL A 178 -7.47 1.60 5.76
N ASP A 179 -6.83 0.98 6.75
CA ASP A 179 -5.41 0.62 6.65
C ASP A 179 -5.22 -0.51 5.63
N ARG A 180 -6.09 -1.54 5.64
CA ARG A 180 -6.01 -2.60 4.62
C ARG A 180 -6.33 -2.13 3.20
N ILE A 181 -7.18 -1.12 3.07
CA ILE A 181 -7.53 -0.55 1.77
C ILE A 181 -6.35 0.24 1.16
N PHE A 182 -5.60 0.99 1.98
CA PHE A 182 -4.64 1.99 1.48
C PHE A 182 -3.18 1.74 1.87
N THR A 183 -2.88 0.82 2.80
CA THR A 183 -1.53 0.40 3.18
C THR A 183 -1.16 -0.89 2.43
N LYS A 184 0.13 -1.27 2.37
CA LYS A 184 0.83 -2.18 1.41
C LYS A 184 0.27 -3.62 1.16
N GLU A 185 -0.97 -3.94 1.54
CA GLU A 185 -1.58 -5.27 1.38
C GLU A 185 -2.50 -5.47 0.16
N SER A 186 -2.85 -4.42 -0.60
CA SER A 186 -3.93 -4.53 -1.61
C SER A 186 -3.60 -5.36 -2.88
N GLU A 187 -2.43 -5.99 -2.96
CA GLU A 187 -2.08 -6.93 -4.04
C GLU A 187 -2.24 -8.42 -3.69
N LYS A 188 -2.43 -8.83 -2.41
CA LYS A 188 -2.43 -10.26 -2.03
C LYS A 188 -3.76 -11.01 -2.27
N ALA A 189 -4.86 -10.34 -2.60
CA ALA A 189 -6.19 -10.96 -2.69
C ALA A 189 -6.54 -11.59 -4.06
N ARG A 190 -5.57 -11.83 -4.95
CA ARG A 190 -5.83 -12.28 -6.34
C ARG A 190 -5.46 -13.73 -6.66
N ALA A 191 -4.97 -14.52 -5.70
CA ALA A 191 -4.41 -15.85 -6.01
C ALA A 191 -4.87 -16.98 -5.06
N VAL A 192 -6.10 -16.98 -4.55
CA VAL A 192 -6.63 -18.16 -3.83
C VAL A 192 -8.15 -18.32 -4.03
N ASP A 193 -8.62 -18.50 -5.26
CA ASP A 193 -9.99 -19.05 -5.47
C ASP A 193 -10.14 -19.98 -6.68
N GLN A 194 -9.05 -20.66 -7.07
CA GLN A 194 -9.13 -21.76 -8.04
C GLN A 194 -8.12 -22.85 -7.69
N SER A 195 -8.36 -23.58 -6.59
CA SER A 195 -8.01 -25.00 -6.43
C SER A 195 -8.22 -25.44 -4.98
N ARG A 196 -9.32 -26.14 -4.70
CA ARG A 196 -9.30 -27.50 -4.10
C ARG A 196 -10.72 -28.01 -3.85
N SER A 197 -11.15 -28.89 -4.75
CA SER A 197 -12.22 -29.84 -4.55
C SER A 197 -11.68 -31.07 -3.81
N VAL A 198 -12.27 -31.34 -2.64
CA VAL A 198 -12.54 -32.66 -2.02
C VAL A 198 -11.36 -33.52 -1.55
N MET A 199 -11.31 -33.77 -0.23
CA MET A 199 -11.27 -35.14 0.31
C MET A 199 -11.71 -35.18 1.79
N GLU A 200 -12.67 -36.05 2.07
CA GLU A 200 -13.18 -36.41 3.40
C GLU A 200 -12.17 -37.27 4.17
N THR A 201 -12.01 -37.01 5.46
CA THR A 201 -11.27 -37.85 6.42
C THR A 201 -12.11 -39.03 6.91
N PRO A 202 -11.59 -40.27 6.92
CA PRO A 202 -12.08 -41.31 7.82
C PRO A 202 -11.31 -41.32 9.15
N PRO A 203 -11.91 -41.82 10.25
CA PRO A 203 -11.36 -41.68 11.60
C PRO A 203 -10.42 -42.83 11.99
N GLY A 204 -9.31 -42.45 12.64
CA GLY A 204 -8.73 -43.10 13.83
C GLY A 204 -8.01 -44.43 13.67
N GLU A 205 -6.70 -44.43 13.90
CA GLU A 205 -5.95 -45.42 14.70
C GLU A 205 -4.51 -44.91 15.00
N PRO A 206 -3.75 -45.47 15.98
CA PRO A 206 -3.21 -44.70 17.11
C PRO A 206 -1.82 -44.09 16.88
N ILE A 207 -1.51 -43.08 17.68
CA ILE A 207 -0.23 -42.39 17.78
C ILE A 207 0.85 -43.39 18.24
N GLU A 208 1.78 -43.75 17.35
CA GLU A 208 3.09 -44.28 17.73
C GLU A 208 4.04 -43.13 18.11
N GLU A 209 4.80 -43.33 19.17
CA GLU A 209 5.76 -42.39 19.74
C GLU A 209 6.77 -41.87 18.69
N PRO A 210 7.22 -40.59 18.79
CA PRO A 210 8.00 -39.97 17.74
C PRO A 210 9.38 -40.63 17.64
N ALA A 211 9.65 -41.26 16.49
CA ALA A 211 11.00 -41.56 16.06
C ALA A 211 11.81 -40.25 16.01
N ARG A 212 13.04 -40.30 16.53
CA ARG A 212 14.02 -39.21 16.51
C ARG A 212 13.95 -38.42 15.20
N VAL A 213 13.58 -37.13 15.30
CA VAL A 213 13.74 -36.16 14.22
C VAL A 213 15.23 -36.05 13.95
N THR A 214 15.69 -36.71 12.88
CA THR A 214 16.97 -36.36 12.25
C THR A 214 16.86 -34.91 11.81
N ALA A 215 17.88 -34.10 12.11
CA ALA A 215 17.95 -32.71 11.66
C ALA A 215 17.58 -32.63 10.17
N PRO A 216 16.72 -31.68 9.75
CA PRO A 216 16.33 -31.55 8.36
C PRO A 216 17.57 -31.41 7.46
N ASP A 217 17.49 -31.99 6.27
CA ASP A 217 18.55 -31.86 5.27
C ASP A 217 18.70 -30.37 4.90
N GLU A 218 19.93 -29.92 4.63
CA GLU A 218 20.24 -28.50 4.36
C GLU A 218 19.40 -27.95 3.20
N GLN A 219 19.13 -28.81 2.21
CA GLN A 219 18.26 -28.50 1.07
C GLN A 219 16.81 -28.20 1.49
N GLN A 220 16.29 -28.92 2.49
CA GLN A 220 14.95 -28.71 3.03
C GLN A 220 14.90 -27.41 3.84
N GLU A 221 15.92 -27.16 4.67
CA GLU A 221 16.05 -25.90 5.43
C GLU A 221 16.06 -24.68 4.50
N PHE A 222 16.83 -24.74 3.42
CA PHE A 222 16.89 -23.69 2.40
C PHE A 222 15.55 -23.46 1.70
N SER A 223 14.81 -24.54 1.37
CA SER A 223 13.47 -24.45 0.77
C SER A 223 12.50 -23.71 1.69
N PHE A 224 12.49 -24.05 2.99
CA PHE A 224 11.63 -23.38 3.96
C PHE A 224 11.93 -21.88 4.10
N ILE A 225 13.21 -21.51 4.09
CA ILE A 225 13.61 -20.09 4.10
C ILE A 225 13.12 -19.39 2.85
N SER A 226 13.31 -20.00 1.68
CA SER A 226 12.89 -19.42 0.40
C SER A 226 11.37 -19.20 0.34
N GLU A 227 10.58 -20.16 0.80
CA GLU A 227 9.11 -20.04 0.91
C GLU A 227 8.69 -18.94 1.90
N GLY A 228 9.42 -18.82 3.02
CA GLY A 228 9.23 -17.75 4.00
C GLY A 228 9.47 -16.36 3.40
N LEU A 229 10.57 -16.18 2.67
CA LEU A 229 10.93 -14.90 2.03
C LEU A 229 9.87 -14.45 1.00
N ALA A 230 9.37 -15.39 0.20
CA ALA A 230 8.29 -15.11 -0.75
C ALA A 230 7.00 -14.68 -0.05
N THR A 231 6.71 -15.24 1.13
CA THR A 231 5.50 -14.96 1.90
C THR A 231 5.52 -13.60 2.60
N PHE A 232 6.62 -13.30 3.29
CA PHE A 232 6.75 -12.11 4.14
C PHE A 232 7.20 -10.88 3.35
N ASP A 233 8.34 -10.97 2.65
CA ASP A 233 8.99 -9.82 2.00
C ASP A 233 8.81 -9.78 0.48
N LYS A 234 8.08 -10.76 -0.09
CA LYS A 234 7.94 -10.95 -1.54
C LYS A 234 9.29 -11.10 -2.27
N LEU A 235 10.34 -11.56 -1.57
CA LEU A 235 11.62 -11.85 -2.20
C LEU A 235 11.59 -13.30 -2.69
N TYR A 236 11.63 -13.49 -4.01
CA TYR A 236 11.52 -14.80 -4.63
C TYR A 236 12.90 -15.37 -4.96
N ALA A 237 13.18 -16.56 -4.42
CA ALA A 237 14.38 -17.31 -4.77
C ALA A 237 14.37 -17.66 -6.26
N SER A 238 15.41 -17.25 -6.98
CA SER A 238 15.52 -17.44 -8.43
C SER A 238 16.98 -17.47 -8.85
N ALA A 239 17.26 -17.74 -10.13
CA ALA A 239 18.61 -17.64 -10.67
C ALA A 239 19.23 -16.24 -10.44
N ILE A 240 18.40 -15.20 -10.43
CA ILE A 240 18.83 -13.80 -10.30
C ILE A 240 19.54 -13.53 -8.97
N ASN A 241 19.07 -14.11 -7.88
CA ASN A 241 19.61 -13.86 -6.53
C ASN A 241 20.21 -15.11 -5.88
N GLN A 242 20.34 -16.22 -6.62
CA GLN A 242 20.71 -17.52 -6.08
C GLN A 242 22.04 -17.48 -5.33
N GLN A 243 23.06 -16.82 -5.92
CA GLN A 243 24.38 -16.74 -5.33
C GLN A 243 24.34 -16.00 -3.97
N TRP A 244 23.65 -14.87 -3.92
CA TRP A 244 23.49 -14.10 -2.69
C TRP A 244 22.70 -14.88 -1.66
N LEU A 245 21.58 -15.50 -2.06
CA LEU A 245 20.67 -16.19 -1.15
C LEU A 245 21.36 -17.39 -0.47
N GLN A 246 22.17 -18.14 -1.21
CA GLN A 246 22.97 -19.24 -0.65
C GLN A 246 24.00 -18.74 0.38
N GLN A 247 24.72 -17.66 0.08
CA GLN A 247 25.68 -17.07 1.01
C GLN A 247 25.00 -16.52 2.27
N ARG A 248 23.89 -15.79 2.09
CA ARG A 248 23.11 -15.22 3.19
C ARG A 248 22.48 -16.29 4.07
N PHE A 249 22.01 -17.38 3.48
CA PHE A 249 21.48 -18.53 4.22
C PHE A 249 22.52 -19.15 5.14
N GLU A 250 23.75 -19.37 4.67
CA GLU A 250 24.81 -19.91 5.52
C GLU A 250 25.18 -18.95 6.66
N GLN A 251 25.25 -17.65 6.38
CA GLN A 251 25.43 -16.62 7.43
C GLN A 251 24.29 -16.67 8.45
N TRP A 252 23.04 -16.80 7.99
CA TRP A 252 21.87 -16.88 8.86
C TRP A 252 21.91 -18.11 9.77
N ARG A 253 22.33 -19.26 9.25
CA ARG A 253 22.51 -20.48 10.06
C ARG A 253 23.53 -20.26 11.17
N GLN A 254 24.64 -19.60 10.86
CA GLN A 254 25.68 -19.29 11.84
C GLN A 254 25.15 -18.32 12.91
N GLU A 255 24.52 -17.22 12.50
CA GLU A 255 23.89 -16.23 13.40
C GLU A 255 22.88 -16.90 14.35
N ARG A 256 22.02 -17.78 13.82
CA ARG A 256 20.99 -18.50 14.59
C ARG A 256 21.56 -19.53 15.55
N SER A 257 22.62 -20.24 15.13
CA SER A 257 23.33 -21.21 15.97
C SER A 257 23.97 -20.54 17.18
N GLU A 258 24.61 -19.37 17.00
CA GLU A 258 25.25 -18.61 18.06
C GLU A 258 24.26 -18.16 19.15
N VAL A 259 23.06 -17.75 18.74
CA VAL A 259 21.99 -17.33 19.67
C VAL A 259 21.02 -18.45 20.06
N GLN A 260 21.30 -19.70 19.67
CA GLN A 260 20.46 -20.89 19.90
C GLN A 260 18.99 -20.69 19.48
N LYS A 261 18.76 -20.04 18.33
CA LYS A 261 17.42 -19.86 17.74
C LYS A 261 17.17 -20.83 16.58
N PRO A 262 15.91 -21.18 16.29
CA PRO A 262 15.55 -21.91 15.08
C PRO A 262 15.93 -21.15 13.81
N ILE A 263 16.31 -21.89 12.77
CA ILE A 263 16.65 -21.32 11.46
C ILE A 263 15.41 -20.70 10.79
N GLN A 264 14.22 -21.30 10.97
CA GLN A 264 12.97 -20.80 10.39
C GLN A 264 12.62 -19.41 10.90
N PHE A 265 11.97 -18.61 10.05
CA PHE A 265 11.41 -17.32 10.46
C PHE A 265 10.23 -17.54 11.41
N ALA A 266 10.28 -16.89 12.56
CA ALA A 266 9.17 -16.90 13.51
C ALA A 266 8.07 -15.88 13.12
N ASP A 267 8.48 -14.77 12.53
CA ASP A 267 7.63 -13.64 12.16
C ASP A 267 8.25 -12.82 11.02
N GLU A 268 7.57 -11.75 10.63
CA GLU A 268 8.02 -10.82 9.60
C GLU A 268 9.30 -10.06 9.98
N HIS A 269 9.60 -9.87 11.26
CA HIS A 269 10.83 -9.19 11.69
C HIS A 269 12.05 -10.07 11.44
N ASP A 270 11.92 -11.38 11.63
CA ASP A 270 12.95 -12.35 11.30
C ASP A 270 13.24 -12.35 9.78
N ALA A 271 12.20 -12.32 8.95
CA ALA A 271 12.33 -12.25 7.49
C ALA A 271 12.99 -10.93 7.05
N ALA A 272 12.53 -9.79 7.59
CA ALA A 272 13.11 -8.49 7.31
C ALA A 272 14.59 -8.41 7.74
N ALA A 273 14.96 -9.03 8.87
CA ALA A 273 16.36 -9.11 9.31
C ALA A 273 17.22 -9.98 8.38
N PHE A 274 16.64 -11.02 7.78
CA PHE A 274 17.30 -11.82 6.75
C PHE A 274 17.56 -11.01 5.48
N VAL A 275 16.55 -10.27 5.01
CA VAL A 275 16.57 -9.50 3.74
C VAL A 275 17.33 -8.19 3.85
N ARG A 276 17.50 -7.62 5.05
CA ARG A 276 18.16 -6.31 5.25
C ARG A 276 19.45 -6.05 4.43
N PRO A 277 20.41 -6.98 4.29
CA PRO A 277 21.63 -6.75 3.49
C PRO A 277 21.45 -7.02 1.98
N PHE A 278 20.23 -7.29 1.52
CA PHE A 278 19.91 -7.55 0.11
C PHE A 278 19.89 -6.27 -0.74
N PHE A 279 19.35 -5.18 -0.20
CA PHE A 279 19.17 -3.96 -0.99
C PHE A 279 20.51 -3.32 -1.31
N SER A 280 20.61 -2.79 -2.52
CA SER A 280 21.83 -2.22 -3.05
C SER A 280 22.31 -0.99 -2.25
N ALA A 281 23.58 -0.64 -2.41
CA ALA A 281 24.12 0.56 -1.80
C ALA A 281 23.33 1.82 -2.25
N ASN A 282 23.06 2.73 -1.32
CA ASN A 282 22.28 3.95 -1.59
C ASN A 282 20.84 3.73 -2.08
N SER A 283 20.23 2.55 -1.87
CA SER A 283 18.80 2.38 -2.14
C SER A 283 17.97 3.35 -1.27
N GLU A 284 16.95 3.95 -1.88
CA GLU A 284 16.16 5.06 -1.34
C GLU A 284 16.94 6.35 -1.00
N GLN A 285 18.20 6.46 -1.42
CA GLN A 285 19.06 7.63 -1.21
C GLN A 285 19.66 8.12 -2.53
N LEU A 286 20.24 9.31 -2.53
CA LEU A 286 21.04 9.76 -3.67
C LEU A 286 22.32 8.93 -3.77
N TRP A 287 22.71 8.59 -5.00
CA TRP A 287 23.93 7.84 -5.25
C TRP A 287 25.16 8.62 -4.81
N ASP A 288 26.06 7.95 -4.10
CA ASP A 288 27.31 8.57 -3.72
C ASP A 288 28.23 8.78 -4.94
N ARG A 289 29.39 9.41 -4.72
CA ARG A 289 30.34 9.69 -5.78
C ARG A 289 30.91 8.41 -6.42
N SER A 290 31.21 7.40 -5.60
CA SER A 290 31.82 6.16 -6.07
C SER A 290 30.87 5.41 -6.98
N TYR A 291 29.62 5.25 -6.55
CA TYR A 291 28.58 4.59 -7.34
C TYR A 291 28.26 5.38 -8.60
N SER A 292 28.19 6.71 -8.52
CA SER A 292 27.96 7.57 -9.68
C SER A 292 29.07 7.47 -10.73
N GLU A 293 30.32 7.36 -10.31
CA GLU A 293 31.46 7.14 -11.21
C GLU A 293 31.44 5.73 -11.83
N ALA A 294 31.04 4.70 -11.07
CA ALA A 294 30.88 3.34 -11.57
C ALA A 294 29.77 3.23 -12.62
N VAL A 295 28.60 3.82 -12.36
CA VAL A 295 27.49 3.91 -13.33
C VAL A 295 27.95 4.67 -14.58
N ARG A 296 28.65 5.79 -14.41
CA ARG A 296 29.17 6.59 -15.54
C ARG A 296 30.11 5.79 -16.44
N ALA A 297 30.92 4.89 -15.88
CA ALA A 297 31.90 4.09 -16.62
C ALA A 297 31.24 3.06 -17.56
N VAL A 298 30.03 2.62 -17.24
CA VAL A 298 29.28 1.63 -18.03
C VAL A 298 28.26 2.26 -18.99
N LEU A 299 28.08 3.59 -19.00
CA LEU A 299 27.11 4.23 -19.89
C LEU A 299 27.48 4.02 -21.37
N PRO A 300 26.49 3.70 -22.24
CA PRO A 300 26.76 3.46 -23.64
C PRO A 300 27.08 4.75 -24.39
N HIS A 301 27.74 4.64 -25.54
CA HIS A 301 27.83 5.78 -26.45
C HIS A 301 26.48 5.96 -27.18
N ALA A 302 25.93 7.17 -27.17
CA ALA A 302 24.70 7.50 -27.91
C ALA A 302 25.01 8.37 -29.13
N GLU A 303 24.73 7.86 -30.34
CA GLU A 303 24.88 8.65 -31.57
C GLU A 303 23.74 9.65 -31.77
N THR A 304 22.55 9.32 -31.25
CA THR A 304 21.32 10.11 -31.39
C THR A 304 21.33 11.39 -30.55
N MET A 305 20.52 12.38 -30.94
CA MET A 305 20.34 13.62 -30.15
C MET A 305 19.45 13.42 -28.91
N VAL A 306 18.71 12.31 -28.84
CA VAL A 306 17.80 12.00 -27.74
C VAL A 306 18.23 10.72 -27.07
N VAL A 307 18.54 10.78 -25.78
CA VAL A 307 18.93 9.62 -24.97
C VAL A 307 17.78 9.27 -24.03
N ASN A 308 17.11 8.16 -24.31
CA ASN A 308 16.08 7.61 -23.44
C ASN A 308 16.68 6.65 -22.41
N ALA A 309 16.22 6.77 -21.17
CA ALA A 309 16.47 5.81 -20.10
C ALA A 309 15.15 5.39 -19.46
N TRP A 310 15.11 4.18 -18.91
CA TRP A 310 13.96 3.64 -18.20
C TRP A 310 14.37 3.22 -16.79
N ASN A 311 13.62 3.67 -15.79
CA ASN A 311 13.84 3.36 -14.38
C ASN A 311 12.54 2.85 -13.72
N PRO A 312 12.19 1.58 -13.90
CA PRO A 312 11.09 0.95 -13.14
C PRO A 312 11.51 0.72 -11.68
N GLY A 313 10.54 0.81 -10.76
CA GLY A 313 10.79 0.70 -9.31
C GLY A 313 11.46 1.94 -8.72
N CYS A 314 11.14 3.13 -9.23
CA CYS A 314 11.86 4.35 -8.87
C CYS A 314 11.56 4.89 -7.45
N ALA A 315 10.58 4.31 -6.74
CA ALA A 315 10.13 4.73 -5.43
C ALA A 315 9.86 6.25 -5.36
N LYS A 316 10.48 6.95 -4.40
CA LYS A 316 10.38 8.41 -4.21
C LYS A 316 11.27 9.22 -5.17
N GLY A 317 11.90 8.58 -6.14
CA GLY A 317 12.66 9.22 -7.23
C GLY A 317 14.13 9.52 -6.94
N HIS A 318 14.69 9.17 -5.77
CA HIS A 318 16.11 9.40 -5.46
C HIS A 318 17.05 8.80 -6.52
N GLU A 319 16.76 7.57 -6.96
CA GLU A 319 17.50 6.89 -8.01
C GLU A 319 17.35 7.62 -9.36
N SER A 320 16.13 7.99 -9.74
CA SER A 320 15.87 8.70 -11.00
C SER A 320 16.56 10.06 -11.06
N TYR A 321 16.62 10.80 -9.95
CA TYR A 321 17.34 12.07 -9.87
C TYR A 321 18.86 11.89 -9.91
N SER A 322 19.38 10.87 -9.24
CA SER A 322 20.80 10.51 -9.30
C SER A 322 21.22 10.17 -10.72
N LEU A 323 20.41 9.34 -11.39
CA LEU A 323 20.56 9.03 -12.81
C LEU A 323 20.51 10.30 -13.66
N ALA A 324 19.51 11.16 -13.46
CA ALA A 324 19.37 12.40 -14.22
C ALA A 324 20.59 13.33 -14.10
N ALA A 325 21.14 13.49 -12.90
CA ALA A 325 22.36 14.27 -12.69
C ALA A 325 23.54 13.73 -13.51
N ILE A 326 23.77 12.41 -13.44
CA ILE A 326 24.85 11.74 -14.17
C ILE A 326 24.65 11.85 -15.68
N LEU A 327 23.44 11.56 -16.17
CA LEU A 327 23.14 11.58 -17.60
C LEU A 327 23.24 13.00 -18.18
N SER A 328 22.82 14.01 -17.42
CA SER A 328 22.95 15.43 -17.81
C SER A 328 24.42 15.82 -17.99
N ALA A 329 25.30 15.38 -17.08
CA ALA A 329 26.72 15.65 -17.17
C ALA A 329 27.42 14.84 -18.28
N TYR A 330 27.06 13.57 -18.44
CA TYR A 330 27.70 12.66 -19.40
C TYR A 330 27.30 12.98 -20.85
N TYR A 331 26.00 13.16 -21.11
CA TYR A 331 25.47 13.44 -22.45
C TYR A 331 25.29 14.94 -22.71
N SER A 332 26.30 15.74 -22.34
CA SER A 332 26.26 17.19 -22.51
C SER A 332 25.92 17.57 -23.96
N GLY A 333 24.92 18.44 -24.13
CA GLY A 333 24.43 18.86 -25.46
C GLY A 333 23.41 17.94 -26.12
N LYS A 334 23.06 16.79 -25.52
CA LYS A 334 21.94 15.93 -25.97
C LYS A 334 20.71 16.13 -25.08
N ARG A 335 19.54 15.73 -25.59
CA ARG A 335 18.28 15.74 -24.83
C ARG A 335 18.09 14.40 -24.15
N VAL A 336 18.19 14.36 -22.82
CA VAL A 336 17.96 13.16 -22.03
C VAL A 336 16.50 13.09 -21.60
N LYS A 337 15.89 11.89 -21.65
CA LYS A 337 14.56 11.59 -21.11
C LYS A 337 14.58 10.30 -20.30
N ILE A 338 14.13 10.36 -19.05
CA ILE A 338 14.05 9.24 -18.12
C ILE A 338 12.58 8.94 -17.88
N TRP A 339 12.16 7.73 -18.17
CA TRP A 339 10.84 7.22 -17.83
C TRP A 339 10.96 6.51 -16.49
N ALA A 340 10.40 7.09 -15.43
CA ALA A 340 10.49 6.58 -14.07
C ALA A 340 9.12 6.05 -13.64
N GLY A 341 9.05 4.77 -13.29
CA GLY A 341 7.79 4.08 -13.00
C GLY A 341 7.78 3.45 -11.62
N ASP A 342 6.64 3.46 -10.94
CA ASP A 342 6.45 2.70 -9.70
C ASP A 342 4.99 2.24 -9.53
N ASN A 343 4.78 1.09 -8.88
CA ASN A 343 3.43 0.55 -8.61
C ASN A 343 2.88 1.00 -7.25
N ASP A 344 3.65 1.77 -6.47
CA ASP A 344 3.21 2.49 -5.29
C ASP A 344 2.84 3.94 -5.66
N LEU A 345 1.53 4.22 -5.57
CA LEU A 345 0.97 5.53 -5.88
C LEU A 345 1.46 6.64 -4.94
N LEU A 346 1.74 6.33 -3.67
CA LEU A 346 2.19 7.32 -2.70
C LEU A 346 3.64 7.73 -3.01
N SER A 347 4.50 6.76 -3.29
CA SER A 347 5.89 7.00 -3.66
C SER A 347 5.99 7.81 -4.97
N ILE A 348 5.26 7.41 -6.02
CA ILE A 348 5.35 8.10 -7.31
C ILE A 348 4.73 9.50 -7.32
N SER A 349 3.66 9.74 -6.57
CA SER A 349 3.01 11.06 -6.51
C SER A 349 3.85 12.12 -5.80
N THR A 350 4.74 11.69 -4.89
CA THR A 350 5.63 12.59 -4.15
C THR A 350 6.98 12.79 -4.83
N ALA A 351 7.41 11.87 -5.70
CA ALA A 351 8.72 11.90 -6.36
C ALA A 351 9.04 13.20 -7.15
N PRO A 352 8.13 13.83 -7.92
CA PRO A 352 8.42 15.10 -8.60
C PRO A 352 8.74 16.26 -7.65
N ASN A 353 8.25 16.17 -6.40
CA ASN A 353 8.38 17.18 -5.37
C ASN A 353 9.39 16.79 -4.29
N LEU A 354 10.36 15.93 -4.63
CA LEU A 354 11.40 15.51 -3.69
C LEU A 354 12.13 16.70 -3.07
N ILE A 355 12.09 16.78 -1.74
CA ILE A 355 12.81 17.74 -0.91
C ILE A 355 13.81 16.95 -0.06
N LEU A 356 15.05 17.41 -0.05
CA LEU A 356 16.18 16.78 0.63
C LEU A 356 16.73 17.73 1.68
N ALA A 357 17.33 17.17 2.73
CA ALA A 357 18.17 17.94 3.62
C ALA A 357 19.49 18.29 2.89
N GLU A 358 20.06 19.46 3.14
CA GLU A 358 21.23 19.94 2.40
C GLU A 358 22.45 19.02 2.60
N GLU A 359 22.58 18.46 3.80
CA GLU A 359 23.62 17.52 4.19
C GLU A 359 23.52 16.14 3.53
N THR A 360 22.35 15.75 3.01
CA THR A 360 22.17 14.46 2.34
C THR A 360 22.50 14.54 0.84
N VAL A 361 22.70 15.74 0.30
CA VAL A 361 23.04 15.94 -1.12
C VAL A 361 24.56 15.74 -1.31
N PRO A 362 24.99 14.73 -2.11
CA PRO A 362 26.40 14.53 -2.40
C PRO A 362 27.02 15.75 -3.08
N ALA A 363 28.29 16.06 -2.75
CA ALA A 363 28.97 17.26 -3.25
C ALA A 363 28.96 17.40 -4.78
N HIS A 364 29.06 16.28 -5.50
CA HIS A 364 29.05 16.25 -6.97
C HIS A 364 27.65 16.49 -7.59
N MET A 365 26.59 16.47 -6.78
CA MET A 365 25.22 16.73 -7.21
C MET A 365 24.73 18.14 -6.83
N GLN A 366 25.45 18.86 -5.96
CA GLN A 366 25.03 20.17 -5.46
C GLN A 366 24.77 21.18 -6.59
N GLU A 367 25.55 21.14 -7.67
CA GLU A 367 25.40 22.02 -8.84
C GLU A 367 24.04 21.86 -9.57
N PHE A 368 23.39 20.70 -9.38
CA PHE A 368 22.11 20.38 -10.00
C PHE A 368 20.91 20.74 -9.14
N THR A 369 21.15 21.27 -7.94
CA THR A 369 20.12 21.53 -6.92
C THR A 369 19.90 23.02 -6.70
N VAL A 370 18.73 23.34 -6.11
CA VAL A 370 18.32 24.69 -5.75
C VAL A 370 17.75 24.68 -4.33
N GLY A 371 18.09 25.72 -3.56
CA GLY A 371 17.57 25.90 -2.21
C GLY A 371 16.08 26.26 -2.21
N THR A 372 15.36 25.79 -1.20
CA THR A 372 13.95 26.08 -0.94
C THR A 372 13.75 26.46 0.53
N ALA A 373 12.53 26.85 0.91
CA ALA A 373 12.23 27.17 2.31
C ALA A 373 12.36 25.96 3.26
N ASN A 374 12.21 24.73 2.75
CA ASN A 374 12.12 23.51 3.54
C ASN A 374 13.30 22.54 3.29
N GLY A 375 14.37 22.99 2.63
CA GLY A 375 15.51 22.15 2.25
C GLY A 375 15.97 22.41 0.83
N VAL A 376 16.48 21.39 0.16
CA VAL A 376 17.04 21.46 -1.19
C VAL A 376 16.22 20.57 -2.14
N THR A 377 16.04 21.01 -3.38
CA THR A 377 15.39 20.21 -4.43
C THR A 377 16.19 20.29 -5.73
N PHE A 378 15.92 19.40 -6.70
CA PHE A 378 16.59 19.46 -8.00
C PHE A 378 16.09 20.64 -8.85
N SER A 379 17.00 21.19 -9.65
CA SER A 379 16.70 22.28 -10.59
C SER A 379 15.65 21.85 -11.62
N ALA A 380 14.93 22.83 -12.18
CA ALA A 380 13.89 22.57 -13.20
C ALA A 380 14.45 21.80 -14.41
N GLY A 381 15.68 22.09 -14.84
CA GLY A 381 16.33 21.40 -15.96
C GLY A 381 16.49 19.89 -15.72
N ILE A 382 16.84 19.49 -14.49
CA ILE A 382 16.92 18.07 -14.11
C ILE A 382 15.53 17.46 -13.99
N LYS A 383 14.59 18.16 -13.34
CA LYS A 383 13.21 17.68 -13.17
C LYS A 383 12.53 17.41 -14.52
N GLU A 384 12.73 18.29 -15.50
CA GLU A 384 12.16 18.15 -16.85
C GLU A 384 12.74 16.96 -17.65
N MET A 385 13.86 16.38 -17.22
CA MET A 385 14.39 15.15 -17.82
C MET A 385 13.58 13.92 -17.42
N ILE A 386 12.88 13.94 -16.29
CA ILE A 386 12.22 12.77 -15.70
C ILE A 386 10.71 12.85 -15.91
N LEU A 387 10.13 11.76 -16.39
CA LEU A 387 8.70 11.54 -16.46
C LEU A 387 8.34 10.46 -15.43
N PHE A 388 7.72 10.87 -14.33
CA PHE A 388 7.23 9.96 -13.29
C PHE A 388 5.83 9.48 -13.64
N GLU A 389 5.61 8.16 -13.64
CA GLU A 389 4.33 7.53 -13.95
C GLU A 389 4.01 6.39 -12.98
N TYR A 390 2.75 6.29 -12.57
CA TYR A 390 2.28 5.07 -11.91
C TYR A 390 2.31 3.94 -12.92
N HIS A 391 3.17 2.94 -12.71
CA HIS A 391 3.32 1.83 -13.63
C HIS A 391 3.74 0.57 -12.89
N ASP A 392 2.95 -0.48 -13.10
CA ASP A 392 3.30 -1.83 -12.71
C ASP A 392 4.01 -2.52 -13.86
N ILE A 393 5.28 -2.88 -13.64
CA ILE A 393 6.21 -3.44 -14.62
C ILE A 393 5.70 -4.72 -15.29
N ARG A 394 4.75 -5.42 -14.66
CA ARG A 394 4.06 -6.61 -15.19
C ARG A 394 3.18 -6.31 -16.41
N HIS A 395 2.80 -5.05 -16.60
CA HIS A 395 1.96 -4.62 -17.73
C HIS A 395 2.79 -3.97 -18.84
N GLU A 396 2.19 -3.78 -20.01
CA GLU A 396 2.85 -3.06 -21.12
C GLU A 396 3.15 -1.60 -20.74
N SER A 397 4.31 -1.10 -21.18
CA SER A 397 4.73 0.29 -20.96
C SER A 397 4.81 1.04 -22.29
N GLY A 398 4.50 2.34 -22.28
CA GLY A 398 4.67 3.23 -23.43
C GLY A 398 6.09 3.75 -23.62
N VAL A 399 7.08 3.09 -23.01
CA VAL A 399 8.47 3.56 -23.00
C VAL A 399 9.08 3.37 -24.39
N PRO A 400 9.67 4.41 -24.99
CA PRO A 400 10.34 4.29 -26.28
C PRO A 400 11.62 3.47 -26.15
N HIS A 401 12.22 3.09 -27.28
CA HIS A 401 13.53 2.43 -27.27
C HIS A 401 14.54 3.20 -26.42
N ALA A 402 15.14 2.47 -25.48
CA ALA A 402 16.00 3.02 -24.43
C ALA A 402 17.47 2.67 -24.70
N HIS A 403 18.36 3.57 -24.29
CA HIS A 403 19.79 3.31 -24.26
C HIS A 403 20.19 2.68 -22.93
N ILE A 404 19.44 3.00 -21.87
CA ILE A 404 19.75 2.61 -20.50
C ILE A 404 18.47 2.13 -19.83
N VAL A 405 18.54 1.01 -19.14
CA VAL A 405 17.53 0.56 -18.18
C VAL A 405 18.20 0.44 -16.83
N VAL A 406 17.61 1.03 -15.78
CA VAL A 406 18.06 0.90 -14.39
C VAL A 406 16.92 0.29 -13.60
N CYS A 407 17.07 -0.96 -13.17
CA CYS A 407 16.05 -1.74 -12.48
C CYS A 407 16.70 -2.40 -11.26
N ARG A 408 17.05 -1.59 -10.25
CA ARG A 408 17.76 -2.06 -9.07
C ARG A 408 16.78 -2.55 -8.01
N ASP A 409 17.11 -3.68 -7.39
CA ASP A 409 16.40 -4.26 -6.26
C ASP A 409 14.92 -4.62 -6.51
N LEU A 410 14.49 -4.66 -7.77
CA LEU A 410 13.11 -4.92 -8.16
C LEU A 410 12.90 -6.33 -8.71
N LEU A 411 13.86 -6.87 -9.47
CA LEU A 411 13.69 -8.15 -10.17
C LEU A 411 13.46 -9.28 -9.18
N SER A 412 14.21 -9.28 -8.08
CA SER A 412 14.06 -10.29 -7.01
C SER A 412 12.75 -10.20 -6.23
N LEU A 413 12.00 -9.10 -6.38
CA LEU A 413 10.67 -8.92 -5.78
C LEU A 413 9.53 -9.41 -6.69
N LEU A 414 9.86 -9.90 -7.88
CA LEU A 414 8.92 -10.45 -8.85
C LEU A 414 9.00 -11.99 -8.85
N GLU A 415 7.87 -12.64 -9.11
CA GLU A 415 7.83 -14.09 -9.29
C GLU A 415 8.76 -14.54 -10.44
N PRO A 416 9.41 -15.71 -10.37
CA PRO A 416 10.40 -16.14 -11.36
C PRO A 416 9.91 -16.12 -12.82
N GLU A 417 8.66 -16.48 -13.07
CA GLU A 417 8.05 -16.42 -14.40
C GLU A 417 7.93 -14.98 -14.92
N VAL A 418 7.61 -14.05 -14.02
CA VAL A 418 7.49 -12.61 -14.32
C VAL A 418 8.88 -11.99 -14.54
N GLN A 419 9.89 -12.42 -13.79
CA GLN A 419 11.28 -11.97 -13.99
C GLN A 419 11.74 -12.19 -15.43
N GLN A 420 11.49 -13.37 -16.00
CA GLN A 420 11.87 -13.70 -17.38
C GLN A 420 11.12 -12.86 -18.42
N GLN A 421 9.84 -12.55 -18.16
CA GLN A 421 9.04 -11.66 -19.01
C GLN A 421 9.59 -10.23 -18.98
N VAL A 422 9.92 -9.73 -17.79
CA VAL A 422 10.49 -8.39 -17.60
C VAL A 422 11.88 -8.27 -18.24
N LEU A 423 12.75 -9.26 -18.08
CA LEU A 423 14.07 -9.29 -18.73
C LEU A 423 13.94 -9.32 -20.27
N THR A 424 12.96 -10.07 -20.79
CA THR A 424 12.67 -10.07 -22.23
C THR A 424 12.21 -8.69 -22.70
N LYS A 425 11.33 -8.04 -21.93
CA LYS A 425 10.87 -6.66 -22.20
C LYS A 425 12.03 -5.65 -22.16
N PHE A 426 12.97 -5.79 -21.22
CA PHE A 426 14.17 -4.97 -21.18
C PHE A 426 15.05 -5.18 -22.42
N TYR A 427 15.25 -6.44 -22.82
CA TYR A 427 16.01 -6.77 -24.02
C TYR A 427 15.36 -6.16 -25.27
N GLU A 428 14.04 -6.25 -25.43
CA GLU A 428 13.31 -5.67 -26.58
C GLU A 428 13.31 -4.13 -26.58
N THR A 429 13.24 -3.52 -25.39
CA THR A 429 13.23 -2.06 -25.24
C THR A 429 14.61 -1.45 -25.49
N LEU A 430 15.68 -2.11 -25.05
CA LEU A 430 17.04 -1.61 -25.23
C LEU A 430 17.46 -1.60 -26.70
N VAL A 431 18.13 -0.53 -27.11
CA VAL A 431 18.87 -0.50 -28.38
C VAL A 431 20.07 -1.44 -28.33
N ASN A 432 20.60 -1.84 -29.48
CA ASN A 432 21.84 -2.63 -29.53
C ASN A 432 23.00 -1.83 -28.91
N GLY A 433 23.79 -2.47 -28.05
CA GLY A 433 24.81 -1.79 -27.24
C GLY A 433 24.23 -0.97 -26.08
N GLY A 434 22.92 -1.02 -25.85
CA GLY A 434 22.27 -0.44 -24.68
C GLY A 434 22.61 -1.22 -23.40
N VAL A 435 22.42 -0.57 -22.25
CA VAL A 435 22.91 -1.07 -20.96
C VAL A 435 21.76 -1.25 -19.98
N LEU A 436 21.73 -2.42 -19.34
CA LEU A 436 20.86 -2.76 -18.22
C LEU A 436 21.69 -2.73 -16.93
N ILE A 437 21.25 -1.99 -15.93
CA ILE A 437 21.82 -1.95 -14.58
C ILE A 437 20.80 -2.55 -13.61
N VAL A 438 21.22 -3.51 -12.80
CA VAL A 438 20.40 -4.22 -11.81
C VAL A 438 20.98 -4.06 -10.40
N GLY A 439 20.30 -4.58 -9.38
CA GLY A 439 20.73 -4.48 -8.00
C GLY A 439 22.04 -5.23 -7.72
N ASP A 440 22.76 -4.84 -6.67
CA ASP A 440 24.08 -5.40 -6.32
C ASP A 440 24.03 -6.92 -6.06
N ASN A 441 22.87 -7.42 -5.62
CA ASN A 441 22.60 -8.82 -5.32
C ASN A 441 21.69 -9.49 -6.38
N GLU A 442 21.59 -8.87 -7.56
CA GLU A 442 20.85 -9.37 -8.72
C GLU A 442 21.84 -9.61 -9.87
N GLN A 443 21.88 -10.83 -10.38
CA GLN A 443 22.77 -11.23 -11.45
C GLN A 443 21.99 -11.88 -12.58
N LEU A 444 22.35 -11.57 -13.82
CA LEU A 444 21.80 -12.28 -14.97
C LEU A 444 22.63 -13.53 -15.22
N ASP A 445 21.95 -14.64 -15.55
CA ASP A 445 22.62 -15.86 -16.00
C ASP A 445 23.52 -15.59 -17.22
N ASP A 446 24.43 -16.53 -17.51
CA ASP A 446 25.25 -16.58 -18.73
C ASP A 446 24.41 -16.80 -20.00
N ASP A 447 23.44 -15.91 -20.22
CA ASP A 447 22.68 -15.80 -21.44
C ASP A 447 23.52 -15.06 -22.47
N THR A 448 23.71 -15.68 -23.64
CA THR A 448 24.42 -15.08 -24.79
C THR A 448 23.92 -13.70 -25.22
N ARG A 449 22.73 -13.29 -24.76
CA ARG A 449 22.12 -11.98 -25.00
C ARG A 449 22.72 -10.83 -24.17
N TRP A 450 23.30 -11.13 -23.01
CA TRP A 450 23.78 -10.13 -22.06
C TRP A 450 25.29 -10.27 -21.84
N GLN A 451 26.03 -9.20 -22.06
CA GLN A 451 27.47 -9.18 -21.80
C GLN A 451 27.77 -8.34 -20.54
N PRO A 452 28.35 -8.91 -19.47
CA PRO A 452 28.71 -8.13 -18.29
C PRO A 452 29.76 -7.06 -18.62
N LEU A 453 29.63 -5.88 -18.03
CA LEU A 453 30.46 -4.70 -18.32
C LEU A 453 31.42 -4.30 -17.19
N SER A 454 31.12 -4.64 -15.94
CA SER A 454 31.85 -4.16 -14.77
C SER A 454 31.69 -5.11 -13.59
N ASP A 455 32.71 -5.14 -12.72
CA ASP A 455 32.67 -5.82 -11.42
C ASP A 455 32.25 -4.87 -10.27
N GLN A 456 32.17 -3.56 -10.53
CA GLN A 456 31.83 -2.53 -9.53
C GLN A 456 30.33 -2.21 -9.46
N VAL A 457 29.60 -2.49 -10.54
CA VAL A 457 28.15 -2.32 -10.65
C VAL A 457 27.63 -3.46 -11.50
N GLN A 458 26.51 -4.06 -11.10
CA GLN A 458 25.87 -5.13 -11.88
C GLN A 458 25.24 -4.52 -13.14
N ALA A 459 26.03 -4.48 -14.22
CA ALA A 459 25.69 -3.84 -15.48
C ALA A 459 25.98 -4.77 -16.67
N TYR A 460 25.03 -4.82 -17.59
CA TYR A 460 25.01 -5.74 -18.72
C TYR A 460 24.72 -4.99 -20.02
N CYS A 461 25.52 -5.24 -21.05
CA CYS A 461 25.32 -4.75 -22.40
C CYS A 461 24.42 -5.70 -23.19
N LYS A 462 23.47 -5.14 -23.95
CA LYS A 462 22.71 -5.89 -24.95
C LYS A 462 23.58 -6.18 -26.17
N VAL A 463 23.79 -7.47 -26.45
CA VAL A 463 24.53 -7.99 -27.62
C VAL A 463 23.62 -8.18 -28.82
#